data_AF-F9S2N7-F1
#
_entry.id   AF-F9S2N7-F1
#
_cell.length_a   1.000
_cell.length_b   1.000
_cell.length_c   1.000
_cell.angle_alpha   90.00
_cell.angle_beta   90.00
_cell.angle_gamma   90.00
#
_symmetry.space_group_name_H-M   'P 1'
#
loop_
_entity.id
_entity.type
_entity.pdbx_description
1 polymer ?
#
loop_
_entity_poly.entity_id
_entity_poly.type
_entity_poly.pdbx_seq_one_letter_code
_entity_poly.pdbx_strand_id
1 'polypeptide(L)'
;MWGKFWRRLLKDPYLMTRLPHSLEPKIIFKPRPTKESPDAKDECYIAAWRNYDDNGKLIYKSVVCSINKHGRLGAYTKTKKALLEANKMNLEILEFMGRLSSIDLK
;
A
#
# COMPACT_ATOMS: atom_id res chain seq x y z
N MET A 1 -6.09 -14.21 21.96
CA MET A 1 -5.52 -15.37 21.22
C MET A 1 -5.75 -15.15 19.72
N TRP A 2 -4.80 -15.49 18.84
CA TRP A 2 -4.83 -15.24 17.38
C TRP A 2 -5.96 -15.94 16.58
N GLY A 3 -6.84 -16.70 17.24
CA GLY A 3 -8.05 -17.28 16.68
C GLY A 3 -7.79 -18.07 15.40
N LYS A 4 -8.62 -17.81 14.37
CA LYS A 4 -8.55 -18.47 13.06
C LYS A 4 -7.22 -18.25 12.31
N PHE A 5 -6.44 -17.23 12.67
CA PHE A 5 -5.16 -16.91 12.02
C PHE A 5 -3.98 -17.71 12.58
N TRP A 6 -4.15 -18.43 13.70
CA TRP A 6 -3.06 -19.16 14.34
C TRP A 6 -2.42 -20.21 13.43
N ARG A 7 -3.23 -20.99 12.71
CA ARG A 7 -2.72 -21.98 11.72
C ARG A 7 -1.87 -21.33 10.63
N ARG A 8 -2.26 -20.14 10.18
CA ARG A 8 -1.56 -19.38 9.15
C ARG A 8 -0.21 -18.87 9.66
N LEU A 9 -0.17 -18.39 10.90
CA LEU A 9 1.06 -17.95 11.57
C LEU A 9 2.04 -19.10 11.78
N LEU A 10 1.56 -20.28 12.17
CA LEU A 10 2.42 -21.45 12.33
C LEU A 10 3.02 -21.93 11.00
N LYS A 11 2.26 -21.82 9.90
CA LYS A 11 2.74 -22.18 8.56
C LYS A 11 3.76 -21.19 8.00
N ASP A 12 3.65 -19.92 8.40
CA ASP A 12 4.49 -18.83 7.92
C ASP A 12 5.04 -17.99 9.07
N PRO A 13 6.23 -18.36 9.61
CA PRO A 13 6.88 -17.64 10.71
C PRO A 13 7.19 -16.18 10.40
N TYR A 14 7.34 -15.83 9.11
CA TYR A 14 7.67 -14.48 8.66
C TYR A 14 6.44 -13.68 8.20
N LEU A 15 5.22 -14.19 8.44
CA LEU A 15 3.99 -13.48 8.05
C LEU A 15 3.95 -12.08 8.67
N MET A 16 4.23 -11.98 9.98
CA MET A 16 4.15 -10.73 10.73
C MET A 16 5.12 -9.65 10.27
N THR A 17 6.30 -10.05 9.79
CA THR A 17 7.33 -9.12 9.28
C THR A 17 7.03 -8.67 7.85
N ARG A 18 6.21 -9.43 7.11
CA ARG A 18 5.80 -9.13 5.74
C ARG A 18 4.51 -8.33 5.66
N LEU A 19 3.63 -8.47 6.65
CA LEU A 19 2.38 -7.72 6.69
C LEU A 19 2.66 -6.22 6.73
N PRO A 20 1.96 -5.41 5.91
CA PRO A 20 2.11 -3.97 5.97
C PRO A 20 1.68 -3.44 7.35
N HIS A 21 2.35 -2.38 7.79
CA HIS A 21 1.97 -1.68 9.02
C HIS A 21 0.68 -0.88 8.85
N SER A 22 0.44 -0.37 7.65
CA SER A 22 -0.73 0.43 7.29
C SER A 22 -1.03 0.21 5.81
N LEU A 23 -2.32 0.23 5.47
CA LEU A 23 -2.80 0.22 4.10
C LEU A 23 -3.18 1.62 3.63
N GLU A 24 -2.46 2.65 4.07
CA GLU A 24 -2.66 4.04 3.64
C GLU A 24 -1.65 4.49 2.58
N PRO A 25 -2.12 5.11 1.46
CA PRO A 25 -1.25 5.84 0.55
C PRO A 25 -0.55 7.00 1.26
N LYS A 26 0.72 7.21 0.93
CA LYS A 26 1.52 8.34 1.44
C LYS A 26 1.59 9.45 0.41
N ILE A 27 1.70 10.70 0.86
CA ILE A 27 1.97 11.83 -0.02
C ILE A 27 3.49 11.93 -0.23
N ILE A 28 3.90 12.10 -1.48
CA ILE A 28 5.28 12.36 -1.88
C ILE A 28 5.32 13.54 -2.86
N PHE A 29 6.45 14.23 -2.89
CA PHE A 29 6.72 15.30 -3.85
C PHE A 29 7.72 14.80 -4.88
N LYS A 30 7.28 14.63 -6.13
CA LYS A 30 8.16 14.22 -7.22
C LYS A 30 8.73 15.44 -7.94
N PRO A 31 10.06 15.57 -8.08
CA PRO A 31 10.63 16.65 -8.86
C PRO A 31 10.21 16.51 -10.32
N ARG A 32 9.68 17.59 -10.88
CA ARG A 32 9.36 17.73 -12.30
C ARG A 32 9.86 19.09 -12.78
N PRO A 33 11.19 19.27 -12.84
CA PRO A 33 11.77 20.50 -13.34
C PRO A 33 11.30 20.75 -14.77
N THR A 34 10.84 21.97 -15.04
CA THR A 34 10.61 22.47 -16.40
C THR A 34 11.62 23.57 -16.70
N LYS A 35 11.81 23.92 -17.99
CA LYS A 35 12.71 25.03 -18.38
C LYS A 35 12.33 26.36 -17.73
N GLU A 36 11.04 26.56 -17.48
CA GLU A 36 10.47 27.76 -16.85
C GLU A 36 10.48 27.69 -15.32
N SER A 37 10.55 26.49 -14.73
CA SER A 37 10.49 26.28 -13.29
C SER A 37 11.35 25.08 -12.89
N PRO A 38 12.65 25.29 -12.64
CA PRO A 38 13.60 24.23 -12.31
C PRO A 38 13.32 23.57 -10.94
N ASP A 39 12.63 24.25 -10.03
CA ASP A 39 12.30 23.72 -8.69
C ASP A 39 10.91 23.08 -8.59
N ALA A 40 10.20 22.94 -9.71
CA ALA A 40 8.83 22.43 -9.71
C ALA A 40 8.74 21.00 -9.13
N LYS A 41 7.81 20.81 -8.19
CA LYS A 41 7.52 19.52 -7.55
C LYS A 41 6.03 19.21 -7.67
N ASP A 42 5.72 18.00 -8.10
CA ASP A 42 4.36 17.49 -8.17
C ASP A 42 4.00 16.73 -6.90
N GLU A 43 2.94 17.15 -6.23
CA GLU A 43 2.33 16.39 -5.14
C GLU A 43 1.66 15.13 -5.72
N CYS A 44 2.03 13.96 -5.20
CA CYS A 44 1.55 12.67 -5.64
C CYS A 44 1.22 11.79 -4.44
N TYR A 45 0.22 10.91 -4.60
CA TYR A 45 0.06 9.77 -3.71
C TYR A 45 0.92 8.60 -4.20
N ILE A 46 1.52 7.87 -3.25
CA ILE A 46 2.24 6.61 -3.48
C ILE A 46 1.69 5.50 -2.58
N ALA A 47 1.45 4.35 -3.19
CA ALA A 47 1.28 3.09 -2.49
C ALA A 47 2.45 2.17 -2.87
N ALA A 48 3.10 1.57 -1.89
CA ALA A 48 4.20 0.64 -2.11
C ALA A 48 4.02 -0.61 -1.24
N TRP A 49 4.31 -1.77 -1.80
CA TRP A 49 4.21 -3.04 -1.11
C TRP A 49 5.27 -4.02 -1.60
N ARG A 50 5.48 -5.04 -0.78
CA ARG A 50 6.38 -6.15 -1.05
C ARG A 50 5.58 -7.31 -1.61
N ASN A 51 6.09 -7.93 -2.66
CA ASN A 51 5.57 -9.17 -3.21
C ASN A 51 6.71 -10.18 -3.28
N TYR A 52 6.39 -11.46 -3.44
CA TYR A 52 7.36 -12.53 -3.65
C TYR A 52 7.04 -13.21 -4.97
N ASP A 53 8.06 -13.54 -5.77
CA ASP A 53 7.87 -14.43 -6.92
C ASP A 53 7.78 -15.89 -6.49
N ASP A 54 7.52 -16.78 -7.46
CA ASP A 54 7.42 -18.23 -7.25
C ASP A 54 8.74 -18.85 -6.76
N ASN A 55 9.87 -18.15 -6.96
CA ASN A 55 11.19 -18.54 -6.48
C ASN A 55 11.52 -17.96 -5.09
N GLY A 56 10.58 -17.24 -4.46
CA GLY A 56 10.76 -16.63 -3.15
C GLY A 56 11.57 -15.33 -3.16
N LYS A 57 11.87 -14.74 -4.32
CA LYS A 57 12.57 -13.46 -4.43
C LYS A 57 11.63 -12.30 -4.13
N LEU A 58 12.11 -11.36 -3.32
CA LEU A 58 11.40 -10.15 -2.97
C LEU A 58 11.31 -9.18 -4.16
N ILE A 59 10.08 -8.84 -4.56
CA ILE A 59 9.76 -7.84 -5.58
C ILE A 59 9.11 -6.64 -4.91
N TYR A 60 9.68 -5.46 -5.13
CA TYR A 60 9.09 -4.20 -4.71
C TYR A 60 8.14 -3.68 -5.79
N LYS A 61 6.86 -3.50 -5.44
CA LYS A 61 5.86 -2.89 -6.31
C LYS A 61 5.41 -1.55 -5.73
N SER A 62 5.19 -0.58 -6.60
CA SER A 62 4.61 0.70 -6.21
C SER A 62 3.71 1.26 -7.30
N VAL A 63 2.69 2.00 -6.89
CA VAL A 63 1.81 2.77 -7.76
C VAL A 63 1.84 4.21 -7.27
N VAL A 64 2.09 5.13 -8.21
CA VAL A 64 2.14 6.56 -7.96
C VAL A 64 1.09 7.26 -8.80
N CYS A 65 0.33 8.17 -8.19
CA CYS A 65 -0.69 8.95 -8.86
C CYS A 65 -0.53 10.44 -8.54
N SER A 66 -0.47 11.29 -9.57
CA SER A 66 -0.36 12.74 -9.41
C SER A 66 -1.69 13.32 -8.94
N ILE A 67 -1.63 14.19 -7.92
CA ILE A 67 -2.79 14.93 -7.41
C ILE A 67 -3.24 15.97 -8.43
N ASN A 68 -2.30 16.68 -9.06
CA ASN A 68 -2.58 17.67 -10.10
C ASN A 68 -3.38 17.09 -11.27
N LYS A 69 -3.11 15.83 -11.66
CA LYS A 69 -3.79 15.18 -12.79
C LYS A 69 -5.16 14.60 -12.46
N HIS A 70 -5.36 14.09 -11.25
CA HIS A 70 -6.53 13.27 -10.89
C HIS A 70 -7.38 13.84 -9.75
N GLY A 71 -6.99 14.98 -9.19
CA GLY A 71 -7.53 15.52 -7.95
C GLY A 71 -7.06 14.72 -6.72
N ARG A 72 -7.16 15.34 -5.54
CA ARG A 72 -6.69 14.74 -4.27
C ARG A 72 -7.42 13.42 -3.97
N LEU A 73 -8.75 13.43 -4.05
CA LEU A 73 -9.57 12.24 -3.81
C LEU A 73 -9.34 11.17 -4.89
N GLY A 74 -9.32 11.52 -6.17
CA GLY A 74 -9.13 10.55 -7.25
C GLY A 74 -7.75 9.88 -7.21
N ALA A 75 -6.70 10.64 -6.92
CA ALA A 75 -5.35 10.11 -6.76
C ALA A 75 -5.23 9.21 -5.52
N TYR A 76 -5.85 9.60 -4.40
CA TYR A 76 -5.93 8.79 -3.18
C TYR A 76 -6.67 7.47 -3.45
N THR A 77 -7.91 7.51 -3.96
CA THR A 77 -8.72 6.32 -4.19
C THR A 77 -8.04 5.33 -5.13
N LYS A 78 -7.40 5.82 -6.21
CA LYS A 78 -6.69 4.97 -7.16
C LYS A 78 -5.49 4.26 -6.52
N THR A 79 -4.72 4.97 -5.68
CA THR A 79 -3.56 4.39 -4.99
C THR A 79 -3.98 3.46 -3.86
N LYS A 80 -5.01 3.83 -3.08
CA LYS A 80 -5.62 3.01 -2.04
C LYS A 80 -6.15 1.69 -2.62
N LYS A 81 -6.90 1.73 -3.72
CA LYS A 81 -7.44 0.54 -4.39
C LYS A 81 -6.33 -0.43 -4.81
N ALA A 82 -5.24 0.09 -5.39
CA ALA A 82 -4.09 -0.75 -5.77
C ALA A 82 -3.43 -1.43 -4.56
N LEU A 83 -3.32 -0.71 -3.43
CA LEU A 83 -2.75 -1.23 -2.20
C LEU A 83 -3.63 -2.30 -1.54
N LEU A 84 -4.95 -2.09 -1.54
CA LEU A 84 -5.94 -3.04 -1.04
C LEU A 84 -5.95 -4.32 -1.87
N GLU A 85 -5.98 -4.21 -3.20
CA GLU A 85 -5.97 -5.37 -4.10
C GLU A 85 -4.70 -6.19 -3.93
N ALA A 86 -3.54 -5.54 -3.80
CA ALA A 86 -2.27 -6.20 -3.54
C ALA A 86 -2.23 -6.97 -2.22
N ASN A 87 -3.04 -6.56 -1.23
CA ASN A 87 -3.09 -7.17 0.11
C ASN A 87 -4.40 -7.90 0.38
N LYS A 88 -5.17 -8.24 -0.65
CA LYS A 88 -6.52 -8.82 -0.53
C LYS A 88 -6.59 -10.05 0.39
N MET A 89 -5.60 -10.95 0.28
CA MET A 89 -5.51 -12.15 1.12
C MET A 89 -5.13 -11.86 2.59
N ASN A 90 -4.69 -10.64 2.88
CA ASN A 90 -4.23 -10.20 4.19
C ASN A 90 -5.21 -9.24 4.87
N LEU A 91 -6.31 -8.84 4.21
CA LEU A 91 -7.23 -7.84 4.75
C LEU A 91 -7.82 -8.27 6.09
N GLU A 92 -8.30 -9.52 6.19
CA GLU A 92 -8.90 -10.03 7.44
C GLU A 92 -7.93 -10.06 8.62
N ILE A 93 -6.65 -10.42 8.39
CA ILE A 93 -5.66 -10.45 9.47
C ILE A 93 -5.24 -9.03 9.85
N LEU A 94 -5.18 -8.10 8.88
CA LEU A 94 -4.89 -6.69 9.13
C LEU A 94 -6.03 -6.00 9.90
N GLU A 95 -7.27 -6.32 9.59
CA GLU A 95 -8.46 -5.88 10.35
C GLU A 95 -8.45 -6.46 11.77
N PHE A 96 -8.19 -7.75 11.92
CA PHE A 96 -8.06 -8.39 13.25
C PHE A 96 -6.96 -7.74 14.11
N MET A 97 -5.88 -7.27 13.48
CA MET A 97 -4.80 -6.55 14.15
C MET A 97 -5.10 -5.06 14.40
N GLY A 98 -6.25 -4.55 13.96
CA GLY A 98 -6.60 -3.12 14.06
C GLY A 98 -5.77 -2.21 13.15
N ARG A 99 -5.09 -2.75 12.13
CA ARG A 99 -4.28 -1.98 11.16
C ARG A 99 -5.08 -1.49 9.96
N LEU A 100 -6.32 -1.92 9.85
CA LEU A 100 -7.29 -1.53 8.85
C LEU A 100 -8.62 -1.32 9.56
N SER A 101 -9.30 -0.21 9.28
CA SER A 101 -10.63 0.01 9.82
C SER A 101 -11.66 -0.73 8.97
N SER A 102 -12.68 -1.33 9.58
CA SER A 102 -13.79 -1.98 8.87
C SER A 102 -14.56 -1.01 7.95
N ILE A 103 -14.39 0.31 8.18
CA ILE A 103 -14.99 1.38 7.38
C ILE A 103 -14.29 1.49 6.01
N ASP A 104 -12.99 1.17 5.94
CA ASP A 104 -12.21 1.22 4.70
C ASP A 104 -12.51 0.06 3.73
N LEU A 105 -13.30 -0.92 4.16
CA LEU A 105 -13.60 -2.16 3.43
C LEU A 105 -15.02 -2.21 2.83
N LYS A 106 -15.92 -1.30 3.25
CA LYS A 106 -17.29 -1.17 2.75
C LYS A 106 -17.38 -0.19 1.60
#